data_AF-A0A6J1BBF8-F1
#
_entry.id   AF-A0A6J1BBF8-F1
#
_cell.length_a   1.000
_cell.length_b   1.000
_cell.length_c   1.000
_cell.angle_alpha   90.00
_cell.angle_beta   90.00
_cell.angle_gamma   90.00
#
_symmetry.space_group_name_H-M   'P 1'
#
loop_
_entity.id
_entity.type
_entity.pdbx_description
1 polymer ?
#
loop_
_entity_poly.entity_id
_entity_poly.type
_entity_poly.pdbx_seq_one_letter_code
_entity_poly.pdbx_strand_id
1 'polypeptide(L)'
;MMEQPQPCCRGAEVLLNLQPTSSVCIQYHRLFGPHDDLVLLELDEKLLPDVLYRRVTLRGQPDEDAVLCTKSKTYSVKFVGTSNSVFLVPHADYSTLCKNSQDCDGEDYKQQVGASVIKVAPGNMELVEVAPRLDKLKSIISENLYSSDEALAMEDLEFMERSMRRLYTWDDLTNMVQASDDELRTGLKALSAVEIDGYWRIVDQKYMDMILRMLLHNSVLNDWSLNTLIEDEVVSVLESDGFPRKLAYHCLHVYGNRVEEVMDRGVWRMDARRVCVHFAREILGQGKRKMESFMEEWTRKLPEEMQASFEMLEGEVLTEKLGVETWVHAFSVSSLPFTPAERFSVLFKERPKWEWKDLEPYIRDLNVPGLSSEALLLKYTRRTQPTIDAEPVFNAR
;
A
#
# COMPACT_ATOMS: atom_id res chain seq x y z
N MET A 1 3.03 -55.42 -41.09
CA MET A 1 2.88 -54.31 -40.14
C MET A 1 4.08 -54.37 -39.21
N MET A 2 5.10 -53.56 -39.49
CA MET A 2 6.29 -53.47 -38.63
C MET A 2 6.04 -52.36 -37.63
N GLU A 3 6.07 -52.69 -36.34
CA GLU A 3 6.10 -51.71 -35.25
C GLU A 3 7.37 -50.85 -35.40
N GLN A 4 7.16 -49.53 -35.44
CA GLN A 4 8.26 -48.57 -35.37
C GLN A 4 8.85 -48.59 -33.95
N PRO A 5 10.18 -48.49 -33.80
CA PRO A 5 10.82 -48.47 -32.48
C PRO A 5 10.47 -47.17 -31.75
N GLN A 6 9.84 -47.29 -30.58
CA GLN A 6 9.62 -46.16 -29.67
C GLN A 6 10.98 -45.58 -29.22
N PRO A 7 11.14 -44.25 -29.20
CA PRO A 7 12.39 -43.62 -28.77
C PRO A 7 12.62 -43.83 -27.26
N CYS A 8 13.67 -44.58 -26.92
CA CYS A 8 14.10 -44.85 -25.55
C CYS A 8 14.83 -43.64 -24.92
N CYS A 9 14.10 -42.60 -24.54
CA CYS A 9 14.49 -41.60 -23.54
C CYS A 9 13.23 -41.19 -22.78
N ARG A 10 12.76 -42.06 -21.89
CA ARG A 10 11.63 -41.70 -21.02
C ARG A 10 12.17 -40.74 -19.97
N GLY A 11 11.87 -39.44 -20.10
CA GLY A 11 12.27 -38.40 -19.14
C GLY A 11 11.50 -38.53 -17.83
N ALA A 12 10.75 -37.50 -17.45
CA ALA A 12 9.89 -37.53 -16.26
C ALA A 12 8.88 -38.71 -16.25
N GLU A 13 8.51 -39.25 -17.40
CA GLU A 13 7.56 -40.37 -17.54
C GLU A 13 7.97 -41.66 -16.82
N VAL A 14 9.28 -41.92 -16.66
CA VAL A 14 9.77 -43.08 -15.89
C VAL A 14 9.43 -42.92 -14.41
N LEU A 15 9.44 -41.67 -13.92
CA LEU A 15 9.20 -41.35 -12.52
C LEU A 15 7.71 -41.39 -12.18
N LEU A 16 6.82 -41.02 -13.11
CA LEU A 16 5.38 -41.00 -12.88
C LEU A 16 4.75 -42.38 -12.65
N ASN A 17 5.40 -43.45 -13.15
CA ASN A 17 4.89 -44.83 -13.07
C ASN A 17 5.68 -45.72 -12.08
N LEU A 18 6.49 -45.11 -11.22
CA LEU A 18 7.28 -45.81 -10.21
C LEU A 18 6.36 -46.57 -9.24
N GLN A 19 6.55 -47.88 -9.14
CA GLN A 19 5.87 -48.71 -8.14
C GLN A 19 6.58 -48.60 -6.78
N PRO A 20 5.86 -48.69 -5.65
CA PRO A 20 6.50 -48.81 -4.34
C PRO A 20 7.55 -49.93 -4.35
N THR A 21 8.74 -49.70 -3.78
CA THR A 21 9.91 -50.61 -3.75
C THR A 21 10.70 -50.81 -5.06
N SER A 22 10.29 -50.16 -6.16
CA SER A 22 11.09 -50.15 -7.39
C SER A 22 12.21 -49.10 -7.32
N SER A 23 13.33 -49.37 -7.99
CA SER A 23 14.45 -48.43 -8.13
C SER A 23 14.61 -48.04 -9.60
N VAL A 24 14.93 -46.76 -9.85
CA VAL A 24 15.20 -46.22 -11.18
C VAL A 24 16.61 -45.62 -11.18
N CYS A 25 17.34 -45.87 -12.26
CA CYS A 25 18.64 -45.23 -12.46
C CYS A 25 18.44 -43.76 -12.81
N ILE A 26 19.12 -42.88 -12.07
CA ILE A 26 19.20 -41.45 -12.37
C ILE A 26 20.48 -41.21 -13.16
N GLN A 27 20.37 -40.43 -14.23
CA GLN A 27 21.51 -40.04 -15.07
C GLN A 27 21.53 -38.53 -15.21
N TYR A 28 22.72 -37.93 -15.24
CA TYR A 28 22.85 -36.50 -15.53
C TYR A 28 22.64 -36.28 -17.03
N HIS A 29 21.73 -35.37 -17.37
CA HIS A 29 21.51 -34.94 -18.75
C HIS A 29 22.76 -34.24 -19.30
N ARG A 30 22.94 -34.18 -20.63
CA ARG A 30 24.04 -33.41 -21.25
C ARG A 30 24.02 -31.92 -20.90
N LEU A 31 22.83 -31.41 -20.62
CA LEU A 31 22.60 -30.03 -20.18
C LEU A 31 22.59 -29.92 -18.65
N PHE A 32 23.07 -30.92 -17.90
CA PHE A 32 23.12 -30.81 -16.44
C PHE A 32 24.03 -29.64 -16.03
N GLY A 33 23.53 -28.78 -15.16
CA GLY A 33 24.24 -27.58 -14.74
C GLY A 33 23.52 -26.84 -13.63
N PRO A 34 24.03 -25.64 -13.25
CA PRO A 34 23.41 -24.83 -12.21
C PRO A 34 22.01 -24.34 -12.60
N HIS A 35 21.79 -23.99 -13.89
CA HIS A 35 20.54 -23.41 -14.41
C HIS A 35 20.00 -22.33 -13.47
N ASP A 36 20.81 -21.30 -13.19
CA ASP A 36 20.45 -20.22 -12.24
C ASP A 36 19.21 -19.43 -12.68
N ASP A 37 18.81 -19.57 -13.94
CA ASP A 37 17.57 -19.08 -14.54
C ASP A 37 16.30 -19.86 -14.15
N LEU A 38 16.44 -21.08 -13.63
CA LEU A 38 15.32 -21.93 -13.20
C LEU A 38 15.20 -21.95 -11.67
N VAL A 39 14.09 -21.44 -11.16
CA VAL A 39 13.81 -21.42 -9.71
C VAL A 39 12.46 -22.08 -9.43
N LEU A 40 12.40 -22.86 -8.36
CA LEU A 40 11.15 -23.44 -7.88
C LEU A 40 10.39 -22.37 -7.08
N LEU A 41 9.12 -22.16 -7.38
CA LEU A 41 8.24 -21.26 -6.65
C LEU A 41 7.11 -22.09 -6.02
N GLU A 42 7.00 -22.02 -4.71
CA GLU A 42 5.87 -22.57 -3.97
C GLU A 42 4.67 -21.62 -4.10
N LEU A 43 3.55 -22.15 -4.57
CA LEU A 43 2.35 -21.38 -4.86
C LEU A 43 1.15 -21.98 -4.13
N ASP A 44 0.52 -21.15 -3.32
CA ASP A 44 -0.81 -21.45 -2.78
C ASP A 44 -1.84 -21.54 -3.92
N GLU A 45 -2.83 -22.42 -3.77
CA GLU A 45 -3.93 -22.59 -4.74
C GLU A 45 -4.65 -21.28 -5.07
N LYS A 46 -4.67 -20.34 -4.11
CA LYS A 46 -5.28 -19.01 -4.27
C LYS A 46 -4.54 -18.13 -5.30
N LEU A 47 -3.23 -18.30 -5.43
CA LEU A 47 -2.38 -17.53 -6.34
C LEU A 47 -2.25 -18.19 -7.72
N LEU A 48 -2.61 -19.47 -7.82
CA LEU A 48 -2.49 -20.24 -9.06
C LEU A 48 -3.18 -19.56 -10.25
N PRO A 49 -4.42 -19.03 -10.15
CA PRO A 49 -5.05 -18.32 -11.27
C PRO A 49 -4.25 -17.09 -11.70
N ASP A 50 -3.75 -16.30 -10.76
CA ASP A 50 -3.04 -15.06 -11.07
C ASP A 50 -1.70 -15.33 -11.76
N VAL A 51 -0.99 -16.38 -11.36
CA VAL A 51 0.24 -16.81 -12.04
C VAL A 51 -0.06 -17.37 -13.43
N LEU A 52 -1.04 -18.27 -13.56
CA LEU A 52 -1.40 -18.89 -14.85
C LEU A 52 -1.87 -17.86 -15.89
N TYR A 53 -2.62 -16.85 -15.47
CA TYR A 53 -3.10 -15.77 -16.35
C TYR A 53 -2.12 -14.61 -16.47
N ARG A 54 -0.89 -14.71 -15.95
CA ARG A 54 0.16 -13.68 -16.00
C ARG A 54 -0.29 -12.32 -15.43
N ARG A 55 -1.00 -12.35 -14.30
CA ARG A 55 -1.51 -11.17 -13.58
C ARG A 55 -0.69 -10.85 -12.32
N VAL A 56 0.57 -11.27 -12.32
CA VAL A 56 1.52 -11.04 -11.23
C VAL A 56 2.71 -10.22 -11.75
N THR A 57 3.24 -9.36 -10.90
CA THR A 57 4.41 -8.53 -11.21
C THR A 57 5.41 -8.62 -10.07
N LEU A 58 6.70 -8.73 -10.38
CA LEU A 58 7.76 -8.56 -9.39
C LEU A 58 8.13 -7.08 -9.27
N ARG A 59 8.21 -6.58 -8.03
CA ARG A 59 8.56 -5.19 -7.72
C ARG A 59 9.67 -5.16 -6.66
N GLY A 60 10.57 -4.19 -6.78
CA GLY A 60 11.70 -4.01 -5.87
C GLY A 60 12.85 -3.29 -6.58
N GLN A 61 13.46 -2.34 -5.90
CA GLN A 61 14.68 -1.69 -6.39
C GLN A 61 15.91 -2.59 -6.18
N PRO A 62 17.04 -2.34 -6.86
CA PRO A 62 18.23 -3.20 -6.76
C PRO A 62 18.80 -3.36 -5.34
N ASP A 63 18.50 -2.41 -4.46
CA ASP A 63 18.92 -2.35 -3.06
C ASP A 63 17.87 -2.89 -2.06
N GLU A 64 16.72 -3.36 -2.57
CA GLU A 64 15.60 -3.84 -1.76
C GLU A 64 15.27 -5.32 -2.05
N ASP A 65 14.68 -6.02 -1.07
CA ASP A 65 14.14 -7.37 -1.29
C ASP A 65 13.03 -7.35 -2.33
N ALA A 66 12.93 -8.34 -3.22
CA ALA A 66 11.84 -8.41 -4.18
C ALA A 66 10.49 -8.81 -3.53
N VAL A 67 9.40 -8.20 -4.01
CA VAL A 67 8.03 -8.61 -3.69
C VAL A 67 7.29 -9.05 -4.95
N LEU A 68 6.40 -10.02 -4.81
CA LEU A 68 5.45 -10.42 -5.83
C LEU A 68 4.12 -9.73 -5.53
N CYS A 69 3.63 -8.95 -6.48
CA CYS A 69 2.33 -8.29 -6.37
C CYS A 69 1.32 -8.97 -7.29
N THR A 70 0.14 -9.26 -6.74
CA THR A 70 -1.08 -9.45 -7.54
C THR A 70 -1.72 -8.09 -7.80
N LYS A 71 -2.94 -8.06 -8.35
CA LYS A 71 -3.70 -6.81 -8.51
C LYS A 71 -3.94 -6.10 -7.17
N SER A 72 -4.17 -6.87 -6.10
CA SER A 72 -4.69 -6.34 -4.84
C SER A 72 -3.85 -6.63 -3.61
N LYS A 73 -2.82 -7.48 -3.71
CA LYS A 73 -2.04 -7.96 -2.57
C LYS A 73 -0.54 -8.03 -2.88
N THR A 74 0.26 -7.85 -1.84
CA THR A 74 1.72 -7.92 -1.90
C THR A 74 2.24 -9.13 -1.11
N TYR A 75 3.18 -9.86 -1.70
CA TYR A 75 3.79 -11.05 -1.11
C TYR A 75 5.32 -10.89 -1.07
N SER A 76 5.94 -11.11 0.07
CA SER A 76 7.41 -11.20 0.14
C SER A 76 7.87 -12.51 -0.46
N VAL A 77 8.94 -12.46 -1.26
CA VAL A 77 9.58 -13.64 -1.85
C VAL A 77 10.79 -14.01 -1.00
N LYS A 78 10.82 -15.24 -0.46
CA LYS A 78 11.94 -15.72 0.36
C LYS A 78 12.45 -17.06 -0.14
N PHE A 79 13.77 -17.19 -0.21
CA PHE A 79 14.39 -18.47 -0.54
C PHE A 79 14.49 -19.36 0.70
N VAL A 80 13.98 -20.59 0.61
CA VAL A 80 14.08 -21.62 1.64
C VAL A 80 14.89 -22.78 1.10
N GLY A 81 16.05 -23.02 1.71
CA GLY A 81 16.92 -24.13 1.36
C GLY A 81 16.39 -25.46 1.89
N THR A 82 16.67 -26.54 1.16
CA THR A 82 16.34 -27.91 1.59
C THR A 82 17.59 -28.77 1.71
N SER A 83 17.61 -29.66 2.70
CA SER A 83 18.66 -30.68 2.84
C SER A 83 18.44 -31.88 1.91
N ASN A 84 17.24 -32.01 1.35
CA ASN A 84 16.91 -33.08 0.40
C ASN A 84 17.36 -32.70 -1.01
N SER A 85 17.76 -33.69 -1.80
CA SER A 85 18.04 -33.48 -3.23
C SER A 85 16.75 -33.46 -4.04
N VAL A 86 16.34 -32.27 -4.49
CA VAL A 86 15.20 -32.10 -5.40
C VAL A 86 15.72 -32.08 -6.84
N PHE A 87 15.31 -33.05 -7.65
CA PHE A 87 15.78 -33.18 -9.02
C PHE A 87 14.76 -32.64 -10.02
N LEU A 88 15.18 -31.71 -10.88
CA LEU A 88 14.40 -31.31 -12.05
C LEU A 88 14.68 -32.29 -13.19
N VAL A 89 13.62 -32.97 -13.64
CA VAL A 89 13.65 -33.96 -14.72
C VAL A 89 12.67 -33.50 -15.80
N PRO A 90 13.15 -33.15 -17.01
CA PRO A 90 12.28 -32.66 -18.08
C PRO A 90 11.50 -33.80 -18.74
N HIS A 91 10.50 -33.44 -19.54
CA HIS A 91 9.75 -34.39 -20.37
C HIS A 91 10.66 -35.11 -21.38
N ALA A 92 10.27 -36.32 -21.81
CA ALA A 92 10.99 -37.10 -22.81
C ALA A 92 11.29 -36.31 -24.11
N ASP A 93 10.32 -35.50 -24.54
CA ASP A 93 10.38 -34.69 -25.76
C ASP A 93 11.36 -33.51 -25.67
N TYR A 94 11.75 -33.10 -24.47
CA TYR A 94 12.73 -32.03 -24.27
C TYR A 94 14.10 -32.40 -24.87
N SER A 95 14.39 -33.71 -25.02
CA SER A 95 15.59 -34.21 -25.69
C SER A 95 15.58 -34.02 -27.21
N THR A 96 14.40 -33.84 -27.84
CA THR A 96 14.27 -33.75 -29.30
C THR A 96 14.41 -32.33 -29.85
N LEU A 97 14.14 -31.30 -29.04
CA LEU A 97 14.29 -29.88 -29.41
C LEU A 97 15.75 -29.44 -29.50
N CYS A 98 16.68 -30.15 -28.85
CA CYS A 98 18.10 -29.82 -28.82
C CYS A 98 18.94 -30.51 -29.90
N LYS A 99 18.32 -31.16 -30.91
CA LYS A 99 19.01 -31.88 -31.99
C LYS A 99 19.62 -30.99 -33.10
N ASN A 100 19.91 -29.72 -32.81
CA ASN A 100 20.57 -28.81 -33.77
C ASN A 100 22.02 -28.46 -33.39
N SER A 101 22.76 -29.39 -32.82
CA SER A 101 24.22 -29.36 -32.90
C SER A 101 24.71 -30.75 -33.31
N GLN A 102 25.29 -30.78 -34.51
CA GLN A 102 26.03 -31.91 -35.07
C GLN A 102 27.07 -32.45 -34.07
N ASP A 103 27.43 -33.71 -34.31
CA ASP A 103 28.49 -34.50 -33.68
C ASP A 103 28.02 -35.40 -32.53
N CYS A 104 27.91 -36.69 -32.87
CA CYS A 104 28.52 -37.82 -32.16
C CYS A 104 28.30 -39.07 -33.02
N ASP A 105 29.38 -39.51 -33.68
CA ASP A 105 29.53 -40.85 -34.25
C ASP A 105 29.44 -41.94 -33.15
N GLY A 106 29.20 -43.18 -33.60
CA GLY A 106 28.67 -44.28 -32.81
C GLY A 106 29.49 -44.73 -31.60
N GLU A 107 28.80 -45.35 -30.65
CA GLU A 107 29.05 -46.70 -30.14
C GLU A 107 27.85 -47.16 -29.29
N ASP A 108 27.61 -48.48 -29.31
CA ASP A 108 26.57 -49.22 -28.60
C ASP A 108 26.57 -48.92 -27.08
N TYR A 109 25.69 -48.03 -26.65
CA TYR A 109 25.22 -48.01 -25.26
C TYR A 109 23.78 -48.50 -25.26
N LYS A 110 23.55 -49.66 -24.61
CA LYS A 110 22.23 -50.05 -24.12
C LYS A 110 21.66 -48.86 -23.37
N GLN A 111 20.78 -48.10 -24.02
CA GLN A 111 20.23 -46.86 -23.49
C GLN A 111 19.33 -47.22 -22.31
N GLN A 112 19.94 -47.25 -21.12
CA GLN A 112 19.26 -47.57 -19.87
C GLN A 112 18.08 -46.61 -19.71
N VAL A 113 16.89 -47.16 -19.51
CA VAL A 113 15.68 -46.41 -19.20
C VAL A 113 15.88 -45.77 -17.83
N GLY A 114 16.32 -44.53 -17.80
CA GLY A 114 16.66 -43.78 -16.59
C GLY A 114 16.17 -42.35 -16.68
N ALA A 115 15.84 -41.77 -15.52
CA ALA A 115 15.42 -40.39 -15.43
C ALA A 115 16.62 -39.47 -15.64
N SER A 116 16.54 -38.59 -16.64
CA SER A 116 17.63 -37.66 -16.97
C SER A 116 17.47 -36.33 -16.24
N VAL A 117 18.39 -36.01 -15.33
CA VAL A 117 18.33 -34.82 -14.47
C VAL A 117 19.04 -33.65 -15.11
N ILE A 118 18.40 -32.48 -15.12
CA ILE A 118 18.98 -31.23 -15.63
C ILE A 118 19.49 -30.31 -14.52
N LYS A 119 18.87 -30.33 -13.33
CA LYS A 119 19.24 -29.48 -12.19
C LYS A 119 18.95 -30.20 -10.87
N VAL A 120 19.83 -30.01 -9.88
CA VAL A 120 19.50 -30.26 -8.47
C VAL A 120 19.11 -28.93 -7.85
N ALA A 121 17.83 -28.77 -7.51
CA ALA A 121 17.34 -27.55 -6.90
C ALA A 121 17.75 -27.50 -5.42
N PRO A 122 18.48 -26.45 -4.98
CA PRO A 122 18.91 -26.33 -3.58
C PRO A 122 17.79 -25.93 -2.62
N GLY A 123 16.62 -25.56 -3.15
CA GLY A 123 15.51 -25.00 -2.41
C GLY A 123 14.42 -24.46 -3.33
N ASN A 124 13.43 -23.83 -2.72
CA ASN A 124 12.32 -23.16 -3.37
C ASN A 124 12.15 -21.73 -2.84
N MET A 125 11.48 -20.91 -3.63
CA MET A 125 11.00 -19.60 -3.21
C MET A 125 9.62 -19.77 -2.60
N GLU A 126 9.42 -19.23 -1.42
CA GLU A 126 8.14 -19.17 -0.72
C GLU A 126 7.55 -17.76 -0.80
N LEU A 127 6.23 -17.69 -0.84
CA LEU A 127 5.47 -16.46 -0.84
C LEU A 127 4.74 -16.28 0.49
N VAL A 128 4.94 -15.14 1.13
CA VAL A 128 4.24 -14.78 2.37
C VAL A 128 3.54 -13.45 2.16
N GLU A 129 2.22 -13.38 2.41
CA GLU A 129 1.48 -12.11 2.32
C GLU A 129 2.05 -11.11 3.33
N VAL A 130 2.35 -9.89 2.86
CA VAL A 130 2.93 -8.83 3.67
C VAL A 130 2.18 -7.52 3.46
N ALA A 131 2.26 -6.63 4.45
CA ALA A 131 1.73 -5.28 4.31
C ALA A 131 2.52 -4.48 3.26
N PRO A 132 1.85 -3.62 2.46
CA PRO A 132 2.51 -2.78 1.46
C PRO A 132 3.43 -1.74 2.13
N ARG A 133 4.57 -1.42 1.49
CA ARG A 133 5.53 -0.44 2.02
C ARG A 133 5.15 1.00 1.65
N LEU A 134 4.02 1.49 2.19
CA LEU A 134 3.47 2.81 1.88
C LEU A 134 4.25 4.00 2.50
N ASP A 135 5.17 3.76 3.45
CA ASP A 135 6.06 4.82 3.96
C ASP A 135 6.90 5.44 2.84
N LYS A 136 7.39 4.61 1.91
CA LYS A 136 8.14 5.07 0.73
C LYS A 136 7.29 5.93 -0.19
N LEU A 137 6.03 5.53 -0.42
CA LEU A 137 5.06 6.32 -1.19
C LEU A 137 4.87 7.71 -0.58
N LYS A 138 4.63 7.78 0.73
CA LYS A 138 4.47 9.04 1.46
C LYS A 138 5.72 9.91 1.36
N SER A 139 6.91 9.32 1.51
CA SER A 139 8.17 10.05 1.37
C SER A 139 8.29 10.69 0.00
N ILE A 140 8.16 9.89 -1.07
CA ILE A 140 8.34 10.29 -2.47
C ILE A 140 7.38 11.43 -2.86
N ILE A 141 6.08 11.29 -2.54
CA ILE A 141 5.07 12.27 -2.96
C ILE A 141 5.15 13.56 -2.12
N SER A 142 5.64 13.47 -0.88
CA SER A 142 5.82 14.64 -0.02
C SER A 142 7.06 15.48 -0.41
N GLU A 143 7.92 15.01 -1.31
CA GLU A 143 9.11 15.76 -1.73
C GLU A 143 8.78 17.04 -2.52
N ASN A 144 7.62 17.06 -3.20
CA ASN A 144 7.19 18.18 -3.99
C ASN A 144 5.66 18.40 -3.94
N LEU A 145 5.22 19.15 -2.93
CA LEU A 145 3.82 19.54 -2.75
C LEU A 145 3.38 20.53 -3.85
N TYR A 146 2.13 20.43 -4.28
CA TYR A 146 1.55 21.39 -5.21
C TYR A 146 1.08 22.64 -4.46
N SER A 147 1.69 23.79 -4.74
CA SER A 147 1.44 25.05 -4.02
C SER A 147 0.71 26.09 -4.86
N SER A 148 0.12 27.10 -4.20
CA SER A 148 -0.49 28.25 -4.88
C SER A 148 0.50 29.02 -5.74
N ASP A 149 1.75 29.13 -5.29
CA ASP A 149 2.80 29.87 -5.99
C ASP A 149 3.13 29.20 -7.33
N GLU A 150 3.14 27.87 -7.37
CA GLU A 150 3.32 27.12 -8.61
C GLU A 150 2.13 27.27 -9.58
N ALA A 151 0.90 27.36 -9.06
CA ALA A 151 -0.28 27.62 -9.88
C ALA A 151 -0.22 29.01 -10.54
N LEU A 152 0.44 29.99 -9.90
CA LEU A 152 0.58 31.35 -10.40
C LEU A 152 1.86 31.55 -11.23
N ALA A 153 2.91 30.77 -10.96
CA ALA A 153 4.24 30.87 -11.58
C ALA A 153 4.38 30.03 -12.87
N MET A 154 3.27 29.69 -13.55
CA MET A 154 3.28 28.93 -14.82
C MET A 154 4.13 29.58 -15.93
N GLU A 155 4.55 30.85 -15.77
CA GLU A 155 5.39 31.58 -16.73
C GLU A 155 6.90 31.55 -16.39
N ASP A 156 7.31 31.02 -15.23
CA ASP A 156 8.72 30.91 -14.82
C ASP A 156 9.28 29.53 -15.19
N LEU A 157 10.00 29.47 -16.30
CA LEU A 157 10.61 28.24 -16.83
C LEU A 157 11.67 27.64 -15.90
N GLU A 158 12.44 28.46 -15.17
CA GLU A 158 13.47 27.95 -14.25
C GLU A 158 12.85 27.34 -12.99
N PHE A 159 11.75 27.94 -12.50
CA PHE A 159 10.98 27.39 -11.39
C PHE A 159 10.32 26.06 -11.78
N MET A 160 9.71 26.00 -12.96
CA MET A 160 9.06 24.81 -13.50
C MET A 160 10.04 23.65 -13.71
N GLU A 161 11.22 23.91 -14.27
CA GLU A 161 12.22 22.86 -14.50
C GLU A 161 12.78 22.28 -13.20
N ARG A 162 12.77 23.05 -12.10
CA ARG A 162 13.13 22.57 -10.77
C ARG A 162 12.02 21.78 -10.11
N SER A 163 10.75 22.19 -10.25
CA SER A 163 9.61 21.46 -9.68
C SER A 163 9.40 20.12 -10.40
N MET A 164 9.61 20.06 -11.71
CA MET A 164 9.44 18.82 -12.50
C MET A 164 10.41 17.70 -12.12
N ARG A 165 11.56 17.98 -11.51
CA ARG A 165 12.58 16.97 -11.18
C ARG A 165 12.16 15.96 -10.10
N ARG A 166 11.03 16.18 -9.42
CA ARG A 166 10.49 15.32 -8.36
C ARG A 166 9.00 15.05 -8.55
N LEU A 167 8.60 14.90 -9.81
CA LEU A 167 7.25 14.49 -10.17
C LEU A 167 7.26 13.03 -10.58
N TYR A 168 6.22 12.32 -10.17
CA TYR A 168 6.14 10.88 -10.32
C TYR A 168 4.83 10.51 -11.01
N THR A 169 4.94 9.83 -12.15
CA THR A 169 3.80 9.25 -12.85
C THR A 169 3.32 7.98 -12.13
N TRP A 170 2.18 7.44 -12.55
CA TRP A 170 1.71 6.15 -12.06
C TRP A 170 2.76 5.03 -12.28
N ASP A 171 3.42 5.02 -13.43
CA ASP A 171 4.44 4.02 -13.76
C ASP A 171 5.69 4.18 -12.88
N ASP A 172 6.07 5.42 -12.56
CA ASP A 172 7.19 5.66 -11.64
C ASP A 172 6.88 5.13 -10.24
N LEU A 173 5.67 5.40 -9.73
CA LEU A 173 5.23 4.94 -8.41
C LEU A 173 5.17 3.41 -8.32
N THR A 174 4.63 2.75 -9.35
CA THR A 174 4.54 1.28 -9.39
C THR A 174 5.91 0.60 -9.48
N ASN A 175 6.90 1.25 -10.09
CA ASN A 175 8.27 0.73 -10.16
C ASN A 175 9.08 0.96 -8.86
N MET A 176 8.80 2.05 -8.14
CA MET A 176 9.57 2.40 -6.93
C MET A 176 9.01 1.82 -5.64
N VAL A 177 7.69 1.64 -5.54
CA VAL A 177 7.02 1.28 -4.28
C VAL A 177 6.61 -0.19 -4.27
N GLN A 178 6.94 -0.88 -3.19
CA GLN A 178 6.63 -2.29 -2.97
C GLN A 178 5.20 -2.47 -2.46
N ALA A 179 4.25 -2.38 -3.38
CA ALA A 179 2.82 -2.52 -3.12
C ALA A 179 2.11 -2.98 -4.40
N SER A 180 0.93 -3.60 -4.27
CA SER A 180 0.04 -3.86 -5.40
C SER A 180 -0.63 -2.58 -5.91
N ASP A 181 -1.26 -2.65 -7.07
CA ASP A 181 -1.92 -1.49 -7.68
C ASP A 181 -3.08 -0.96 -6.84
N ASP A 182 -3.91 -1.85 -6.29
CA ASP A 182 -5.04 -1.43 -5.45
C ASP A 182 -4.53 -0.87 -4.10
N GLU A 183 -3.45 -1.43 -3.54
CA GLU A 183 -2.81 -0.92 -2.33
C GLU A 183 -2.19 0.47 -2.55
N LEU A 184 -1.53 0.68 -3.70
CA LEU A 184 -1.00 2.00 -4.10
C LEU A 184 -2.11 3.04 -4.24
N ARG A 185 -3.19 2.70 -4.95
CA ARG A 185 -4.36 3.60 -5.09
C ARG A 185 -4.97 3.92 -3.74
N THR A 186 -5.06 2.95 -2.84
CA THR A 186 -5.58 3.15 -1.49
C THR A 186 -4.64 4.06 -0.68
N GLY A 187 -3.33 3.86 -0.79
CA GLY A 187 -2.31 4.73 -0.17
C GLY A 187 -2.38 6.17 -0.67
N LEU A 188 -2.48 6.37 -1.99
CA LEU A 188 -2.65 7.69 -2.60
C LEU A 188 -3.90 8.40 -2.09
N LYS A 189 -5.04 7.69 -2.03
CA LYS A 189 -6.28 8.22 -1.46
C LYS A 189 -6.14 8.58 0.02
N ALA A 190 -5.48 7.74 0.82
CA ALA A 190 -5.24 7.99 2.23
C ALA A 190 -4.36 9.23 2.47
N LEU A 191 -3.42 9.48 1.55
CA LEU A 191 -2.58 10.68 1.54
C LEU A 191 -3.28 11.91 0.94
N SER A 192 -4.52 11.78 0.46
CA SER A 192 -5.22 12.82 -0.30
C SER A 192 -4.40 13.31 -1.51
N ALA A 193 -3.67 12.40 -2.16
CA ALA A 193 -2.93 12.71 -3.38
C ALA A 193 -3.87 12.78 -4.60
N VAL A 194 -3.54 13.64 -5.55
CA VAL A 194 -4.29 13.87 -6.79
C VAL A 194 -3.35 13.88 -7.99
N GLU A 195 -3.86 13.45 -9.14
CA GLU A 195 -3.15 13.50 -10.40
C GLU A 195 -3.29 14.89 -11.05
N ILE A 196 -2.19 15.62 -11.13
CA ILE A 196 -2.07 16.93 -11.77
C ILE A 196 -1.12 16.77 -12.95
N ASP A 197 -1.63 17.01 -14.15
CA ASP A 197 -0.87 16.95 -15.41
C ASP A 197 -0.06 15.67 -15.63
N GLY A 198 -0.63 14.52 -15.24
CA GLY A 198 -0.01 13.20 -15.38
C GLY A 198 0.87 12.76 -14.20
N TYR A 199 1.00 13.61 -13.18
CA TYR A 199 1.84 13.37 -12.01
C TYR A 199 1.04 13.34 -10.72
N TRP A 200 1.36 12.41 -9.82
CA TRP A 200 0.72 12.29 -8.52
C TRP A 200 1.35 13.23 -7.49
N ARG A 201 0.54 14.09 -6.89
CA ARG A 201 1.00 15.10 -5.93
C ARG A 201 0.03 15.25 -4.76
N ILE A 202 0.56 15.67 -3.62
CA ILE A 202 -0.23 16.17 -2.50
C ILE A 202 -0.33 17.69 -2.65
N VAL A 203 -1.54 18.24 -2.50
CA VAL A 203 -1.76 19.68 -2.51
C VAL A 203 -1.35 20.27 -1.15
N ASP A 204 -0.62 21.39 -1.16
CA ASP A 204 -0.20 22.06 0.06
C ASP A 204 -1.41 22.44 0.93
N GLN A 205 -1.25 22.26 2.25
CA GLN A 205 -2.32 22.44 3.22
C GLN A 205 -2.88 23.87 3.21
N LYS A 206 -2.05 24.90 2.96
CA LYS A 206 -2.52 26.29 2.89
C LYS A 206 -3.37 26.52 1.66
N TYR A 207 -3.03 25.87 0.55
CA TYR A 207 -3.80 26.02 -0.68
C TYR A 207 -5.13 25.29 -0.59
N MET A 208 -5.15 24.08 0.00
CA MET A 208 -6.40 23.38 0.32
C MET A 208 -7.29 24.17 1.29
N ASP A 209 -6.70 24.84 2.29
CA ASP A 209 -7.42 25.75 3.19
C ASP A 209 -8.07 26.91 2.43
N MET A 210 -7.33 27.53 1.51
CA MET A 210 -7.84 28.62 0.67
C MET A 210 -9.04 28.17 -0.18
N ILE A 211 -8.95 27.01 -0.84
CA ILE A 211 -10.04 26.46 -1.65
C ILE A 211 -11.26 26.13 -0.78
N LEU A 212 -11.05 25.46 0.37
CA LEU A 212 -12.14 25.11 1.28
C LEU A 212 -12.86 26.34 1.82
N ARG A 213 -12.12 27.37 2.24
CA ARG A 213 -12.72 28.64 2.70
C ARG A 213 -13.51 29.32 1.61
N MET A 214 -13.00 29.31 0.37
CA MET A 214 -13.74 29.89 -0.75
C MET A 214 -15.03 29.10 -1.02
N LEU A 215 -14.98 27.77 -0.98
CA LEU A 215 -16.17 26.92 -1.11
C LEU A 215 -17.22 27.27 -0.04
N LEU A 216 -16.81 27.36 1.23
CA LEU A 216 -17.69 27.72 2.34
C LEU A 216 -18.22 29.16 2.24
N HIS A 217 -17.42 30.08 1.70
CA HIS A 217 -17.89 31.44 1.44
C HIS A 217 -18.95 31.47 0.34
N ASN A 218 -18.69 30.76 -0.76
CA ASN A 218 -19.59 30.66 -1.90
C ASN A 218 -20.89 29.94 -1.55
N SER A 219 -20.88 28.97 -0.62
CA SER A 219 -22.11 28.34 -0.16
C SER A 219 -23.03 29.33 0.54
N VAL A 220 -22.49 30.25 1.34
CA VAL A 220 -23.26 31.33 1.96
C VAL A 220 -23.76 32.33 0.92
N LEU A 221 -22.91 32.72 -0.04
CA LEU A 221 -23.29 33.68 -1.09
C LEU A 221 -24.39 33.18 -2.02
N ASN A 222 -24.38 31.89 -2.36
CA ASN A 222 -25.31 31.28 -3.30
C ASN A 222 -26.45 30.52 -2.61
N ASP A 223 -26.58 30.62 -1.29
CA ASP A 223 -27.58 29.90 -0.48
C ASP A 223 -27.56 28.37 -0.71
N TRP A 224 -26.35 27.81 -0.85
CA TRP A 224 -26.17 26.37 -1.03
C TRP A 224 -26.19 25.63 0.30
N SER A 225 -26.92 24.51 0.32
CA SER A 225 -26.83 23.55 1.41
C SER A 225 -25.55 22.72 1.30
N LEU A 226 -24.73 22.72 2.35
CA LEU A 226 -23.52 21.87 2.45
C LEU A 226 -23.82 20.36 2.38
N ASN A 227 -25.10 19.97 2.49
CA ASN A 227 -25.53 18.58 2.36
C ASN A 227 -25.89 18.17 0.91
N THR A 228 -26.08 19.13 0.02
CA THR A 228 -26.55 18.91 -1.35
C THR A 228 -25.87 19.88 -2.32
N LEU A 229 -24.55 19.78 -2.42
CA LEU A 229 -23.73 20.56 -3.34
C LEU A 229 -23.74 19.92 -4.73
N ILE A 230 -24.04 20.69 -5.77
CA ILE A 230 -24.01 20.21 -7.16
C ILE A 230 -22.57 20.39 -7.68
N GLU A 231 -21.92 19.29 -8.10
CA GLU A 231 -20.51 19.29 -8.50
C GLU A 231 -20.18 20.36 -9.54
N ASP A 232 -20.93 20.39 -10.64
CA ASP A 232 -20.67 21.33 -11.74
C ASP A 232 -20.83 22.79 -11.32
N GLU A 233 -21.80 23.10 -10.46
CA GLU A 233 -22.02 24.46 -9.97
C GLU A 233 -20.88 24.90 -9.05
N VAL A 234 -20.54 24.07 -8.06
CA VAL A 234 -19.44 24.37 -7.12
C VAL A 234 -18.12 24.51 -7.87
N VAL A 235 -17.83 23.58 -8.76
CA VAL A 235 -16.58 23.57 -9.54
C VAL A 235 -16.51 24.78 -10.47
N SER A 236 -17.61 25.16 -11.12
CA SER A 236 -17.65 26.33 -12.02
C SER A 236 -17.46 27.65 -11.27
N VAL A 237 -18.00 27.78 -10.06
CA VAL A 237 -17.83 28.99 -9.25
C VAL A 237 -16.39 29.09 -8.74
N LEU A 238 -15.82 28.00 -8.21
CA LEU A 238 -14.41 27.97 -7.77
C LEU A 238 -13.44 28.21 -8.94
N GLU A 239 -13.77 27.73 -10.14
CA GLU A 239 -13.01 28.03 -11.35
C GLU A 239 -13.05 29.53 -11.69
N SER A 240 -14.20 30.18 -11.49
CA SER A 240 -14.35 31.64 -11.66
C SER A 240 -13.57 32.44 -10.61
N ASP A 241 -13.37 31.87 -9.42
CA ASP A 241 -12.52 32.43 -8.36
C ASP A 241 -11.01 32.22 -8.60
N GLY A 242 -10.63 31.56 -9.71
CA GLY A 242 -9.25 31.34 -10.12
C GLY A 242 -8.63 30.03 -9.64
N PHE A 243 -9.41 29.08 -9.11
CA PHE A 243 -8.91 27.76 -8.76
C PHE A 243 -9.02 26.78 -9.93
N PRO A 244 -7.97 26.00 -10.25
CA PRO A 244 -8.06 24.99 -11.29
C PRO A 244 -9.20 23.99 -11.06
N ARG A 245 -9.95 23.66 -12.11
CA ARG A 245 -11.12 22.75 -12.06
C ARG A 245 -10.83 21.43 -11.32
N LYS A 246 -9.65 20.83 -11.59
CA LYS A 246 -9.17 19.61 -10.93
C LYS A 246 -9.04 19.76 -9.42
N LEU A 247 -8.59 20.92 -8.94
CA LEU A 247 -8.39 21.18 -7.51
C LEU A 247 -9.69 21.53 -6.79
N ALA A 248 -10.62 22.21 -7.47
CA ALA A 248 -11.99 22.38 -6.97
C ALA A 248 -12.67 21.02 -6.76
N TYR A 249 -12.59 20.13 -7.76
CA TYR A 249 -13.09 18.75 -7.64
C TYR A 249 -12.35 17.96 -6.54
N HIS A 250 -11.03 18.11 -6.45
CA HIS A 250 -10.25 17.48 -5.41
C HIS A 250 -10.66 17.95 -4.00
N CYS A 251 -10.95 19.24 -3.81
CA CYS A 251 -11.47 19.78 -2.55
C CYS A 251 -12.78 19.10 -2.13
N LEU A 252 -13.72 18.90 -3.07
CA LEU A 252 -14.94 18.12 -2.83
C LEU A 252 -14.62 16.68 -2.44
N HIS A 253 -13.64 16.04 -3.09
CA HIS A 253 -13.24 14.67 -2.76
C HIS A 253 -12.59 14.54 -1.37
N VAL A 254 -11.78 15.52 -0.99
CA VAL A 254 -11.07 15.54 0.30
C VAL A 254 -12.04 15.81 1.44
N TYR A 255 -12.92 16.81 1.30
CA TYR A 255 -13.78 17.25 2.40
C TYR A 255 -15.22 16.77 2.31
N GLY A 256 -15.62 16.12 1.22
CA GLY A 256 -16.98 15.66 0.99
C GLY A 256 -17.09 14.18 0.66
N ASN A 257 -18.33 13.72 0.59
CA ASN A 257 -18.72 12.40 0.14
C ASN A 257 -19.73 12.55 -1.00
N ARG A 258 -19.49 11.85 -2.11
CA ARG A 258 -20.42 11.82 -3.23
C ARG A 258 -21.66 11.01 -2.84
N VAL A 259 -22.83 11.56 -3.12
CA VAL A 259 -24.12 10.89 -2.89
C VAL A 259 -24.50 10.22 -4.21
N GLU A 260 -24.48 8.89 -4.23
CA GLU A 260 -24.94 8.12 -5.39
C GLU A 260 -26.48 8.08 -5.40
N GLU A 261 -27.09 9.12 -5.96
CA GLU A 261 -28.51 9.12 -6.32
C GLU A 261 -28.71 8.80 -7.80
N VAL A 262 -29.90 8.26 -8.12
CA VAL A 262 -30.32 7.73 -9.43
C VAL A 262 -30.23 8.76 -10.58
N MET A 263 -30.04 10.04 -10.26
CA MET A 263 -29.86 11.12 -11.23
C MET A 263 -28.40 11.59 -11.19
N ASP A 264 -27.68 11.32 -12.27
CA ASP A 264 -26.22 11.44 -12.52
C ASP A 264 -25.62 12.86 -12.40
N ARG A 265 -26.20 13.76 -11.60
CA ARG A 265 -25.77 15.16 -11.47
C ARG A 265 -24.61 15.38 -10.50
N GLY A 266 -23.97 14.32 -10.00
CA GLY A 266 -22.83 14.43 -9.10
C GLY A 266 -23.13 15.28 -7.85
N VAL A 267 -24.02 14.81 -6.98
CA VAL A 267 -24.33 15.52 -5.73
C VAL A 267 -23.31 15.18 -4.66
N TRP A 268 -22.86 16.17 -3.92
CA TRP A 268 -21.89 16.05 -2.84
C TRP A 268 -22.47 16.52 -1.51
N ARG A 269 -22.08 15.82 -0.45
CA ARG A 269 -22.32 16.21 0.93
C ARG A 269 -20.99 16.46 1.62
N MET A 270 -20.81 17.62 2.22
CA MET A 270 -19.63 17.93 3.02
C MET A 270 -19.55 17.01 4.23
N ASP A 271 -18.37 16.46 4.47
CA ASP A 271 -18.06 15.63 5.62
C ASP A 271 -17.69 16.53 6.80
N ALA A 272 -18.65 16.68 7.73
CA ALA A 272 -18.48 17.51 8.90
C ALA A 272 -17.21 17.15 9.69
N ARG A 273 -16.88 15.86 9.83
CA ARG A 273 -15.67 15.44 10.55
C ARG A 273 -14.42 15.93 9.84
N ARG A 274 -14.30 15.76 8.52
CA ARG A 274 -13.10 16.19 7.79
C ARG A 274 -12.90 17.70 7.80
N VAL A 275 -13.98 18.47 7.65
CA VAL A 275 -13.94 19.94 7.75
C VAL A 275 -13.58 20.38 9.16
N CYS A 276 -14.19 19.79 10.19
CA CYS A 276 -13.88 20.05 11.59
C CYS A 276 -12.41 19.77 11.92
N VAL A 277 -11.88 18.63 11.49
CA VAL A 277 -10.47 18.24 11.67
C VAL A 277 -9.52 19.23 10.97
N HIS A 278 -9.87 19.71 9.77
CA HIS A 278 -9.06 20.69 9.05
C HIS A 278 -8.84 21.97 9.85
N PHE A 279 -9.92 22.59 10.35
CA PHE A 279 -9.82 23.80 11.16
C PHE A 279 -9.15 23.55 12.52
N ALA A 280 -9.35 22.37 13.12
CA ALA A 280 -8.64 22.01 14.35
C ALA A 280 -7.12 21.94 14.12
N ARG A 281 -6.67 21.31 13.02
CA ARG A 281 -5.25 21.24 12.65
C ARG A 281 -4.66 22.64 12.42
N GLU A 282 -5.41 23.55 11.80
CA GLU A 282 -4.98 24.94 11.60
C GLU A 282 -4.74 25.67 12.94
N ILE A 283 -5.67 25.55 13.90
CA ILE A 283 -5.58 26.21 15.22
C ILE A 283 -4.41 25.62 16.04
N LEU A 284 -4.27 24.29 16.01
CA LEU A 284 -3.25 23.55 16.76
C LEU A 284 -1.86 23.56 16.10
N GLY A 285 -1.77 23.93 14.82
CA GLY A 285 -0.50 24.11 14.11
C GLY A 285 0.37 25.23 14.72
N GLN A 286 -0.22 26.10 15.54
CA GLN A 286 0.48 27.15 16.29
C GLN A 286 1.04 26.67 17.64
N GLY A 287 0.82 25.40 18.00
CA GLY A 287 1.30 24.78 19.24
C GLY A 287 0.19 24.31 20.18
N LYS A 288 0.58 23.86 21.38
CA LYS A 288 -0.36 23.38 22.41
C LYS A 288 -1.27 24.50 22.88
N ARG A 289 -2.56 24.19 23.11
CA ARG A 289 -3.58 25.15 23.56
C ARG A 289 -4.33 24.64 24.79
N LYS A 290 -4.87 25.55 25.59
CA LYS A 290 -5.85 25.19 26.64
C LYS A 290 -7.14 24.72 25.98
N MET A 291 -7.75 23.66 26.52
CA MET A 291 -8.96 23.05 25.95
C MET A 291 -10.09 24.07 25.75
N GLU A 292 -10.39 24.89 26.75
CA GLU A 292 -11.47 25.88 26.70
C GLU A 292 -11.26 26.91 25.58
N SER A 293 -10.06 27.50 25.52
CA SER A 293 -9.69 28.46 24.48
C SER A 293 -9.67 27.84 23.08
N PHE A 294 -9.24 26.58 22.97
CA PHE A 294 -9.28 25.84 21.72
C PHE A 294 -10.72 25.63 21.24
N MET A 295 -11.61 25.13 22.10
CA MET A 295 -13.00 24.86 21.75
C MET A 295 -13.75 26.14 21.36
N GLU A 296 -13.49 27.27 22.04
CA GLU A 296 -14.07 28.57 21.70
C GLU A 296 -13.63 29.06 20.31
N GLU A 297 -12.33 29.06 20.03
CA GLU A 297 -11.81 29.48 18.73
C GLU A 297 -12.27 28.54 17.60
N TRP A 298 -12.27 27.23 17.88
CA TRP A 298 -12.67 26.21 16.92
C TRP A 298 -14.14 26.34 16.54
N THR A 299 -15.04 26.47 17.52
CA THR A 299 -16.47 26.66 17.27
C THR A 299 -16.74 27.92 16.44
N ARG A 300 -15.99 29.01 16.66
CA ARG A 300 -16.14 30.25 15.90
C ARG A 300 -15.70 30.15 14.44
N LYS A 301 -14.77 29.24 14.12
CA LYS A 301 -14.25 29.06 12.74
C LYS A 301 -15.09 28.12 11.89
N LEU A 302 -15.99 27.34 12.48
CA LEU A 302 -16.80 26.37 11.74
C LEU A 302 -18.05 27.03 11.11
N PRO A 303 -18.52 26.50 9.97
CA PRO A 303 -19.83 26.87 9.41
C PRO A 303 -20.97 26.59 10.39
N GLU A 304 -22.05 27.37 10.33
CA GLU A 304 -23.21 27.23 11.22
C GLU A 304 -23.88 25.85 11.11
N GLU A 305 -23.83 25.20 9.94
CA GLU A 305 -24.40 23.87 9.74
C GLU A 305 -23.60 22.74 10.40
N MET A 306 -22.40 23.03 10.93
CA MET A 306 -21.49 22.04 11.52
C MET A 306 -21.29 22.27 13.02
N GLN A 307 -21.62 21.26 13.83
CA GLN A 307 -21.41 21.30 15.28
C GLN A 307 -20.06 20.71 15.67
N ALA A 308 -19.25 21.49 16.40
CA ALA A 308 -18.00 21.01 16.98
C ALA A 308 -18.28 19.97 18.07
N SER A 309 -17.78 18.75 17.88
CA SER A 309 -17.65 17.75 18.94
C SER A 309 -16.21 17.29 19.04
N PHE A 310 -15.66 17.24 20.26
CA PHE A 310 -14.28 16.82 20.49
C PHE A 310 -14.03 15.37 20.01
N GLU A 311 -15.06 14.52 20.02
CA GLU A 311 -15.02 13.14 19.49
C GLU A 311 -14.67 13.11 17.99
N MET A 312 -14.98 14.16 17.22
CA MET A 312 -14.61 14.25 15.81
C MET A 312 -13.08 14.28 15.60
N LEU A 313 -12.31 14.66 16.63
CA LEU A 313 -10.86 14.77 16.61
C LEU A 313 -10.14 13.49 17.07
N GLU A 314 -10.85 12.38 17.26
CA GLU A 314 -10.25 11.07 17.52
C GLU A 314 -9.18 10.74 16.46
N GLY A 315 -7.97 10.40 16.92
CA GLY A 315 -6.83 10.12 16.06
C GLY A 315 -6.13 11.36 15.47
N GLU A 316 -6.52 12.57 15.87
CA GLU A 316 -5.96 13.83 15.35
C GLU A 316 -5.33 14.71 16.44
N VAL A 317 -5.69 14.46 17.70
CA VAL A 317 -5.24 15.25 18.85
C VAL A 317 -4.94 14.37 20.06
N LEU A 318 -4.06 14.88 20.92
CA LEU A 318 -3.84 14.33 22.27
C LEU A 318 -4.14 15.37 23.33
N THR A 319 -4.58 14.86 24.49
CA THR A 319 -4.83 15.67 25.68
C THR A 319 -3.78 15.41 26.75
N GLU A 320 -3.38 16.46 27.44
CA GLU A 320 -2.41 16.43 28.54
C GLU A 320 -3.00 17.19 29.72
N LYS A 321 -2.98 16.57 30.91
CA LYS A 321 -3.43 17.22 32.15
C LYS A 321 -2.23 17.87 32.84
N LEU A 322 -2.26 19.19 32.96
CA LEU A 322 -1.26 19.98 33.67
C LEU A 322 -1.92 20.62 34.90
N GLY A 323 -1.87 19.91 36.02
CA GLY A 323 -2.59 20.28 37.23
C GLY A 323 -4.10 20.13 37.05
N VAL A 324 -4.82 21.25 37.10
CA VAL A 324 -6.29 21.29 36.89
C VAL A 324 -6.65 21.57 35.43
N GLU A 325 -5.70 22.07 34.65
CA GLU A 325 -5.93 22.44 33.25
C GLU A 325 -5.74 21.24 32.32
N THR A 326 -6.60 21.15 31.30
CA THR A 326 -6.43 20.21 30.19
C THR A 326 -5.93 20.97 28.96
N TRP A 327 -4.81 20.51 28.44
CA TRP A 327 -4.18 21.04 27.23
C TRP A 327 -4.38 20.06 26.07
N VAL A 328 -4.54 20.61 24.88
CA VAL A 328 -4.72 19.86 23.63
C VAL A 328 -3.62 20.24 22.65
N HIS A 329 -3.13 19.25 21.91
CA HIS A 329 -2.14 19.46 20.85
C HIS A 329 -2.35 18.50 19.69
N ALA A 330 -1.90 18.90 18.51
CA ALA A 330 -2.02 18.09 17.31
C ALA A 330 -1.15 16.84 17.40
N PHE A 331 -1.73 15.70 17.07
CA PHE A 331 -1.04 14.43 16.96
C PHE A 331 -1.87 13.55 16.02
N SER A 332 -1.50 13.48 14.76
CA SER A 332 -2.36 12.92 13.70
C SER A 332 -1.93 11.51 13.30
N VAL A 333 -2.90 10.60 13.14
CA VAL A 333 -2.70 9.27 12.54
C VAL A 333 -1.99 9.37 11.20
N SER A 334 -2.37 10.35 10.37
CA SER A 334 -1.77 10.56 9.05
C SER A 334 -0.27 10.88 9.09
N SER A 335 0.23 11.39 10.23
CA SER A 335 1.64 11.69 10.43
C SER A 335 2.46 10.48 10.89
N LEU A 336 1.80 9.43 11.40
CA LEU A 336 2.47 8.25 11.94
C LEU A 336 3.04 7.34 10.84
N PRO A 337 4.08 6.53 11.17
CA PRO A 337 4.59 5.49 10.27
C PRO A 337 3.54 4.44 9.90
N PHE A 338 3.62 3.83 8.73
CA PHE A 338 2.75 2.71 8.34
C PHE A 338 3.23 1.38 8.93
N THR A 339 4.52 1.25 9.27
CA THR A 339 5.01 0.04 9.94
C THR A 339 4.55 -0.02 11.40
N PRO A 340 3.99 -1.15 11.88
CA PRO A 340 3.53 -1.26 13.26
C PRO A 340 4.61 -0.99 14.30
N ALA A 341 5.82 -1.53 14.08
CA ALA A 341 6.91 -1.42 15.05
C ALA A 341 7.32 0.04 15.30
N GLU A 342 7.52 0.81 14.23
CA GLU A 342 7.88 2.23 14.32
C GLU A 342 6.71 3.06 14.86
N ARG A 343 5.47 2.74 14.42
CA ARG A 343 4.28 3.43 14.94
C ARG A 343 4.13 3.27 16.44
N PHE A 344 4.18 2.05 16.97
CA PHE A 344 4.12 1.83 18.43
C PHE A 344 5.29 2.53 19.16
N SER A 345 6.48 2.56 18.57
CA SER A 345 7.62 3.28 19.13
C SER A 345 7.33 4.79 19.27
N VAL A 346 6.78 5.42 18.23
CA VAL A 346 6.38 6.85 18.26
C VAL A 346 5.27 7.08 19.28
N LEU A 347 4.24 6.23 19.30
CA LEU A 347 3.11 6.34 20.25
C LEU A 347 3.58 6.27 21.72
N PHE A 348 4.45 5.33 22.06
CA PHE A 348 4.93 5.18 23.43
C PHE A 348 5.99 6.21 23.83
N LYS A 349 6.68 6.80 22.85
CA LYS A 349 7.55 7.96 23.07
C LYS A 349 6.73 9.21 23.42
N GLU A 350 5.60 9.41 22.76
CA GLU A 350 4.72 10.55 23.02
C GLU A 350 3.97 10.40 24.35
N ARG A 351 3.40 9.22 24.59
CA ARG A 351 2.69 8.91 25.84
C ARG A 351 3.08 7.50 26.33
N PRO A 352 3.65 7.35 27.54
CA PRO A 352 4.18 6.06 28.00
C PRO A 352 3.09 5.05 28.37
N LYS A 353 1.89 5.52 28.69
CA LYS A 353 0.75 4.69 29.12
C LYS A 353 -0.52 5.12 28.40
N TRP A 354 -1.13 4.18 27.69
CA TRP A 354 -2.34 4.41 26.92
C TRP A 354 -3.51 3.61 27.46
N GLU A 355 -4.69 4.22 27.51
CA GLU A 355 -5.96 3.51 27.66
C GLU A 355 -6.44 3.03 26.28
N TRP A 356 -7.27 2.00 26.24
CA TRP A 356 -7.76 1.45 24.96
C TRP A 356 -8.44 2.52 24.10
N LYS A 357 -9.34 3.31 24.70
CA LYS A 357 -10.10 4.37 24.02
C LYS A 357 -9.21 5.43 23.37
N ASP A 358 -8.04 5.69 23.96
CA ASP A 358 -7.09 6.66 23.45
C ASP A 358 -6.16 6.05 22.39
N LEU A 359 -5.84 4.75 22.51
CA LEU A 359 -4.90 4.05 21.63
C LEU A 359 -5.53 3.58 20.32
N GLU A 360 -6.73 3.03 20.39
CA GLU A 360 -7.44 2.41 19.26
C GLU A 360 -7.47 3.30 18.01
N PRO A 361 -7.78 4.61 18.12
CA PRO A 361 -7.87 5.48 16.95
C PRO A 361 -6.56 5.57 16.15
N TYR A 362 -5.41 5.37 16.80
CA TYR A 362 -4.07 5.49 16.21
C TYR A 362 -3.53 4.20 15.59
N ILE A 363 -4.19 3.07 15.83
CA ILE A 363 -3.72 1.76 15.36
C ILE A 363 -4.77 1.01 14.54
N ARG A 364 -6.02 1.49 14.47
CA ARG A 364 -7.11 0.81 13.75
C ARG A 364 -6.88 0.64 12.25
N ASP A 365 -6.07 1.50 11.65
CA ASP A 365 -5.66 1.43 10.23
C ASP A 365 -4.46 0.50 9.99
N LEU A 366 -3.78 0.02 11.06
CA LEU A 366 -2.73 -0.98 10.92
C LEU A 366 -3.32 -2.32 10.52
N ASN A 367 -3.11 -2.72 9.26
CA ASN A 367 -3.47 -4.04 8.78
C ASN A 367 -2.20 -4.85 8.46
N VAL A 368 -1.98 -5.90 9.24
CA VAL A 368 -0.90 -6.86 9.00
C VAL A 368 -1.54 -8.18 8.59
N PRO A 369 -1.33 -8.65 7.34
CA PRO A 369 -1.85 -9.92 6.89
C PRO A 369 -1.55 -11.06 7.87
N GLY A 370 -2.58 -11.86 8.20
CA GLY A 370 -2.47 -13.00 9.11
C GLY A 370 -2.40 -12.65 10.60
N LEU A 371 -2.51 -11.38 11.00
CA LEU A 371 -2.46 -10.96 12.40
C LEU A 371 -3.72 -10.18 12.80
N SER A 372 -4.40 -10.61 13.85
CA SER A 372 -5.52 -9.85 14.42
C SER A 372 -5.03 -8.59 15.16
N SER A 373 -5.91 -7.61 15.36
CA SER A 373 -5.61 -6.43 16.17
C SER A 373 -5.16 -6.79 17.59
N GLU A 374 -5.77 -7.79 18.21
CA GLU A 374 -5.37 -8.31 19.52
C GLU A 374 -3.96 -8.93 19.50
N ALA A 375 -3.65 -9.72 18.48
CA ALA A 375 -2.33 -10.32 18.33
C ALA A 375 -1.25 -9.26 18.05
N LEU A 376 -1.60 -8.19 17.31
CA LEU A 376 -0.75 -7.03 17.11
C LEU A 376 -0.43 -6.33 18.44
N LEU A 377 -1.46 -6.07 19.26
CA LEU A 377 -1.29 -5.50 20.60
C LEU A 377 -0.42 -6.38 21.49
N LEU A 378 -0.66 -7.69 21.53
CA LEU A 378 0.14 -8.63 22.33
C LEU A 378 1.61 -8.68 21.89
N LYS A 379 1.88 -8.42 20.61
CA LYS A 379 3.23 -8.39 20.06
C LYS A 379 4.00 -7.14 20.52
N TYR A 380 3.40 -5.96 20.37
CA TYR A 380 4.08 -4.67 20.54
C TYR A 380 3.81 -3.96 21.88
N THR A 381 2.87 -4.46 22.68
CA THR A 381 2.48 -3.83 23.95
C THR A 381 2.51 -4.82 25.09
N ARG A 382 2.62 -4.31 26.32
CA ARG A 382 2.29 -5.02 27.56
C ARG A 382 0.97 -4.49 28.08
N ARG A 383 -0.04 -5.37 28.16
CA ARG A 383 -1.34 -5.07 28.75
C ARG A 383 -1.27 -5.27 30.27
N THR A 384 -1.60 -4.23 31.01
CA THR A 384 -1.76 -4.25 32.46
C THR A 384 -3.19 -3.87 32.81
N GLN A 385 -3.85 -4.67 33.63
CA GLN A 385 -5.21 -4.42 34.07
C GLN A 385 -5.26 -4.70 35.59
N PRO A 386 -5.30 -3.65 36.45
CA PRO A 386 -5.17 -3.81 37.89
C PRO A 386 -6.30 -4.62 38.53
N THR A 387 -7.53 -4.46 38.02
CA THR A 387 -8.73 -5.19 38.43
C THR A 387 -9.55 -5.53 37.19
N ILE A 388 -10.40 -6.57 37.26
CA ILE A 388 -11.24 -6.99 36.11
C ILE A 388 -12.11 -5.84 35.59
N ASP A 389 -12.54 -4.94 36.49
CA ASP A 389 -13.40 -3.80 36.16
C ASP A 389 -12.64 -2.53 35.74
N ALA A 390 -11.32 -2.47 35.91
CA ALA A 390 -10.52 -1.32 35.50
C ALA A 390 -10.24 -1.34 33.99
N GLU A 391 -10.19 -0.17 33.36
CA GLU A 391 -9.79 -0.06 31.95
C GLU A 391 -8.37 -0.61 31.75
N PRO A 392 -8.13 -1.42 30.69
CA PRO A 392 -6.80 -1.94 30.42
C PRO A 392 -5.86 -0.81 29.99
N VAL A 393 -4.66 -0.82 30.56
CA VAL A 393 -3.59 0.12 30.24
C VAL A 393 -2.50 -0.60 29.45
N PHE A 394 -2.06 0.01 28.36
CA PHE A 394 -1.02 -0.50 27.47
C PHE A 394 0.26 0.31 27.64
N ASN A 395 1.39 -0.40 27.79
CA ASN A 395 2.73 0.19 27.84
C ASN A 395 3.66 -0.50 26.82
N ALA A 396 4.77 0.16 26.49
CA ALA A 396 5.80 -0.38 25.62
C ALA A 396 6.35 -1.71 26.17
N ARG A 397 6.71 -2.61 25.25
CA ARG A 397 7.22 -3.93 25.61
C ARG A 397 8.68 -3.93 26.05
#